data_AF-A0A9P5PPI0-F1
#
_entry.id   AF-A0A9P5PPI0-F1
#
_cell.length_a   1.000
_cell.length_b   1.000
_cell.length_c   1.000
_cell.angle_alpha   90.00
_cell.angle_beta   90.00
_cell.angle_gamma   90.00
#
_symmetry.space_group_name_H-M   'P 1'
#
loop_
_entity.id
_entity.type
_entity.pdbx_description
1 polymer ?
#
loop_
_entity_poly.entity_id
_entity_poly.type
_entity_poly.pdbx_seq_one_letter_code
_entity_poly.pdbx_strand_id
1 'polypeptide(L)'
;MDTGRMESPTWIATAKWNLHGNLVLTVLPGQSAETLEPLFFSLNEFYMTTHAKPQKTTLNEKWNKLVMDGVPTGAKQRFDNGLGTKPFTPEEMEAELTTYNPILHNAKLAAPPRFLVHPADLASKAESSITFAVFNKDTADQILSEQYLNLFGKAC
;
A
#
# COMPACT_ATOMS: atom_id res chain seq x y z
N MET A 1 -25.70 -13.73 -27.23
CA MET A 1 -26.78 -13.83 -26.22
C MET A 1 -26.09 -14.02 -24.90
N ASP A 2 -25.86 -12.91 -24.18
CA ASP A 2 -25.25 -12.91 -22.86
C ASP A 2 -26.32 -13.34 -21.84
N THR A 3 -26.20 -14.54 -21.29
CA THR A 3 -27.00 -14.95 -20.15
C THR A 3 -26.42 -14.24 -18.92
N GLY A 4 -26.90 -13.02 -18.67
CA GLY A 4 -26.60 -12.28 -17.45
C GLY A 4 -26.92 -13.15 -16.24
N ARG A 5 -25.88 -13.69 -15.60
CA ARG A 5 -26.00 -14.27 -14.26
C ARG A 5 -26.49 -13.14 -13.38
N MET A 6 -27.74 -13.23 -12.90
CA MET A 6 -28.18 -12.44 -11.75
C MET A 6 -27.20 -12.74 -10.63
N GLU A 7 -26.36 -11.77 -10.28
CA GLU A 7 -25.52 -11.87 -9.09
C GLU A 7 -26.45 -12.10 -7.90
N SER A 8 -26.23 -13.21 -7.20
CA SER A 8 -27.01 -13.53 -6.01
C SER A 8 -26.74 -12.45 -4.96
N PRO A 9 -27.74 -12.03 -4.17
CA PRO A 9 -27.51 -11.03 -3.13
C PRO A 9 -26.41 -11.50 -2.17
N THR A 10 -25.42 -10.65 -1.91
CA THR A 10 -24.36 -10.91 -0.94
C THR A 10 -24.89 -10.68 0.46
N TRP A 11 -24.76 -11.69 1.32
CA TRP A 11 -25.24 -11.68 2.69
C TRP A 11 -24.07 -11.46 3.65
N ILE A 12 -24.25 -10.53 4.59
CA ILE A 12 -23.30 -10.33 5.69
C ILE A 12 -23.56 -11.44 6.72
N ALA A 13 -22.59 -12.33 6.88
CA ALA A 13 -22.62 -13.40 7.87
C ALA A 13 -22.37 -12.86 9.29
N THR A 14 -21.40 -11.94 9.43
CA THR A 14 -21.07 -11.32 10.72
C THR A 14 -20.59 -9.89 10.56
N ALA A 15 -20.82 -9.06 11.58
CA ALA A 15 -20.31 -7.71 11.72
C ALA A 15 -19.75 -7.54 13.15
N LYS A 16 -18.44 -7.33 13.30
CA LYS A 16 -17.78 -7.27 14.61
C LYS A 16 -16.71 -6.19 14.68
N TRP A 17 -16.70 -5.43 15.78
CA TRP A 17 -15.61 -4.51 16.09
C TRP A 17 -14.38 -5.27 16.61
N ASN A 18 -13.20 -4.98 16.06
CA ASN A 18 -11.93 -5.50 16.56
C ASN A 18 -11.33 -4.58 17.65
N LEU A 19 -10.28 -5.04 18.33
CA LEU A 19 -9.61 -4.30 19.40
C LEU A 19 -8.96 -2.98 18.95
N HIS A 20 -8.76 -2.81 17.64
CA HIS A 20 -8.21 -1.60 17.04
C HIS A 20 -9.31 -0.61 16.61
N GLY A 21 -10.57 -0.88 16.94
CA GLY A 21 -11.70 -0.01 16.60
C GLY A 21 -12.10 -0.06 15.13
N ASN A 22 -11.87 -1.19 14.43
CA ASN A 22 -12.37 -1.40 13.07
C ASN A 22 -13.61 -2.28 13.09
N LEU A 23 -14.63 -1.95 12.28
CA LEU A 23 -15.75 -2.86 12.00
C LEU A 23 -15.34 -3.83 10.90
N VAL A 24 -15.32 -5.12 11.24
CA VAL A 24 -15.03 -6.21 10.31
C VAL A 24 -16.36 -6.82 9.87
N LEU A 25 -16.66 -6.74 8.58
CA LEU A 25 -17.78 -7.41 7.94
C LEU A 25 -17.29 -8.69 7.27
N THR A 26 -17.96 -9.81 7.52
CA THR A 26 -17.65 -11.10 6.89
C THR A 26 -18.84 -11.55 6.09
N VAL A 27 -18.64 -11.97 4.84
CA VAL A 27 -19.67 -12.54 3.96
C VAL A 27 -19.76 -14.05 4.09
N LEU A 28 -20.85 -14.66 3.59
CA LEU A 28 -20.97 -16.11 3.59
C LEU A 28 -19.92 -16.78 2.67
N PRO A 29 -19.51 -18.03 2.96
CA PRO A 29 -18.63 -18.79 2.08
C PRO A 29 -19.15 -18.85 0.64
N GLY A 30 -18.27 -18.59 -0.33
CA GLY A 30 -18.62 -18.57 -1.76
C GLY A 30 -19.16 -17.24 -2.28
N GLN A 31 -19.31 -16.23 -1.43
CA GLN A 31 -19.64 -14.85 -1.83
C GLN A 31 -18.37 -13.98 -1.87
N SER A 32 -18.33 -13.01 -2.78
CA SER A 32 -17.22 -12.03 -2.82
C SER A 32 -17.55 -10.85 -1.91
N ALA A 33 -16.59 -10.43 -1.09
CA ALA A 33 -16.72 -9.20 -0.31
C ALA A 33 -16.70 -7.94 -1.19
N GLU A 34 -16.14 -8.03 -2.41
CA GLU A 34 -16.07 -6.92 -3.38
C GLU A 34 -17.44 -6.37 -3.74
N THR A 35 -18.48 -7.22 -3.73
CA THR A 35 -19.86 -6.78 -3.99
C THR A 35 -20.38 -5.77 -2.95
N LEU A 36 -19.70 -5.65 -1.80
CA LEU A 36 -20.04 -4.68 -0.77
C LEU A 36 -19.38 -3.31 -1.00
N GLU A 37 -18.39 -3.19 -1.90
CA GLU A 37 -17.71 -1.91 -2.18
C GLU A 37 -18.67 -0.76 -2.52
N PRO A 38 -19.70 -0.96 -3.38
CA PRO A 38 -20.65 0.11 -3.69
C PRO A 38 -21.40 0.64 -2.45
N LEU A 39 -21.47 -0.16 -1.39
CA LEU A 39 -22.16 0.17 -0.14
C LEU A 39 -21.24 0.85 0.88
N PHE A 40 -19.92 0.91 0.65
CA PHE A 40 -18.97 1.48 1.61
C PHE A 40 -19.27 2.94 1.98
N PHE A 41 -19.75 3.71 1.02
CA PHE A 41 -20.21 5.08 1.26
C PHE A 41 -21.39 5.13 2.25
N SER A 42 -22.36 4.23 2.10
CA SER A 42 -23.54 4.17 2.97
C SER A 42 -23.21 3.65 4.37
N LEU A 43 -22.17 2.83 4.51
CA LEU A 43 -21.66 2.40 5.81
C LEU A 43 -21.09 3.58 6.62
N ASN A 44 -20.68 4.67 5.97
CA ASN A 44 -20.17 5.85 6.66
C ASN A 44 -21.20 6.46 7.63
N GLU A 45 -22.48 6.49 7.25
CA GLU A 45 -23.56 6.96 8.12
C GLU A 45 -23.72 6.08 9.36
N PHE A 46 -23.51 4.77 9.21
CA PHE A 46 -23.52 3.83 10.33
C PHE A 46 -22.35 4.11 11.30
N TYR A 47 -21.15 4.40 10.79
CA TYR A 47 -19.98 4.72 11.62
C TYR A 47 -20.12 6.03 12.40
N MET A 48 -20.77 7.04 11.82
CA MET A 48 -20.97 8.36 12.44
C MET A 48 -21.88 8.33 13.68
N THR A 49 -22.66 7.27 13.87
CA THR A 49 -23.49 7.08 15.08
C THR A 49 -22.69 6.58 16.29
N THR A 50 -21.51 6.01 16.05
CA THR A 50 -20.55 5.66 17.09
C THR A 50 -19.58 6.82 17.29
N HIS A 51 -19.24 7.18 18.54
CA HIS A 51 -18.26 8.23 18.85
C HIS A 51 -16.82 7.94 18.35
N ALA A 52 -16.65 6.95 17.46
CA ALA A 52 -15.40 6.62 16.81
C ALA A 52 -15.24 7.47 15.55
N LYS A 53 -14.07 8.10 15.38
CA LYS A 53 -13.72 8.77 14.12
C LYS A 53 -13.83 7.74 12.97
N PRO A 54 -14.51 8.06 11.85
CA PRO A 54 -14.58 7.15 10.72
C PRO A 54 -13.17 6.78 10.23
N GLN A 55 -12.88 5.49 10.19
CA GLN A 55 -11.70 4.99 9.47
C GLN A 55 -12.11 4.64 8.03
N LYS A 56 -11.14 4.67 7.12
CA LYS A 56 -11.35 4.38 5.70
C LYS A 56 -11.90 2.94 5.54
N THR A 57 -13.10 2.80 4.96
CA THR A 57 -13.65 1.48 4.59
C THR A 57 -12.93 0.95 3.36
N THR A 58 -12.36 -0.25 3.47
CA THR A 58 -11.63 -0.90 2.36
C THR A 58 -11.87 -2.41 2.39
N LEU A 59 -11.73 -3.06 1.24
CA LEU A 59 -11.66 -4.52 1.20
C LEU A 59 -10.38 -4.99 1.88
N ASN A 60 -10.48 -6.07 2.64
CA ASN A 60 -9.32 -6.76 3.17
C ASN A 60 -8.72 -7.68 2.09
N GLU A 61 -8.05 -7.08 1.12
CA GLU A 61 -7.30 -7.78 0.08
C GLU A 61 -5.98 -8.31 0.66
N LYS A 62 -5.55 -9.50 0.23
CA LYS A 62 -4.19 -9.98 0.55
C LYS A 62 -3.17 -9.11 -0.18
N TRP A 63 -2.11 -8.75 0.52
CA TRP A 63 -1.03 -7.95 -0.03
C TRP A 63 0.32 -8.58 0.31
N ASN A 64 1.29 -8.36 -0.57
CA ASN A 64 2.64 -8.88 -0.46
C ASN A 64 3.56 -7.72 -0.13
N LYS A 65 4.09 -7.73 1.10
CA LYS A 65 5.00 -6.71 1.60
C LYS A 65 6.42 -7.04 1.14
N LEU A 66 7.07 -6.06 0.54
CA LEU A 66 8.45 -6.13 0.10
C LEU A 66 9.30 -5.17 0.93
N VAL A 67 10.56 -5.55 1.12
CA VAL A 67 11.59 -4.74 1.77
C VAL A 67 12.77 -4.67 0.82
N MET A 68 13.28 -3.46 0.63
CA MET A 68 14.41 -3.19 -0.24
C MET A 68 15.42 -2.37 0.54
N ASP A 69 16.69 -2.78 0.49
CA ASP A 69 17.77 -2.17 1.24
C ASP A 69 18.58 -1.22 0.37
N GLY A 70 19.48 -0.43 0.97
CA GLY A 70 20.43 0.39 0.21
C GLY A 70 19.83 1.58 -0.56
N VAL A 71 18.58 1.96 -0.28
CA VAL A 71 17.90 3.07 -0.97
C VAL A 71 18.50 4.40 -0.52
N PRO A 72 18.93 5.27 -1.45
CA PRO A 72 19.37 6.62 -1.11
C PRO A 72 18.29 7.36 -0.32
N THR A 73 18.64 7.93 0.84
CA THR A 73 17.65 8.64 1.66
C THR A 73 17.26 9.98 1.06
N GLY A 74 18.11 10.53 0.19
CA GLY A 74 18.02 11.90 -0.27
C GLY A 74 18.52 12.90 0.78
N ALA A 75 18.71 12.53 2.05
CA ALA A 75 18.98 13.48 3.13
C ALA A 75 20.45 13.87 3.32
N LYS A 76 21.38 13.04 2.84
CA LYS A 76 22.83 13.27 2.94
C LYS A 76 23.47 13.77 1.64
N GLN A 77 22.69 14.09 0.62
CA GLN A 77 23.23 14.63 -0.64
C GLN A 77 23.52 16.11 -0.44
N ARG A 78 24.72 16.42 0.09
CA ARG A 78 25.25 17.78 0.08
C ARG A 78 25.33 18.25 -1.36
N PHE A 79 24.50 19.20 -1.75
CA PHE A 79 24.87 20.09 -2.85
C PHE A 79 26.07 20.94 -2.40
N ASP A 80 26.91 21.38 -3.34
CA ASP A 80 28.13 22.18 -3.11
C ASP A 80 27.91 23.50 -2.33
N ASN A 81 26.66 23.87 -2.07
CA ASN A 81 26.20 25.07 -1.38
C ASN A 81 25.61 24.81 0.03
N GLY A 82 25.73 23.61 0.59
CA GLY A 82 25.54 23.36 2.03
C GLY A 82 24.10 23.39 2.56
N LEU A 83 23.09 23.42 1.69
CA LEU A 83 21.69 23.20 2.10
C LEU A 83 21.46 21.70 2.25
N GLY A 84 21.21 21.25 3.49
CA GLY A 84 20.83 19.87 3.76
C GLY A 84 19.56 19.50 3.00
N THR A 85 19.60 18.39 2.28
CA THR A 85 18.44 17.84 1.60
C THR A 85 17.55 17.12 2.61
N LYS A 86 16.23 17.15 2.41
CA LYS A 86 15.27 16.40 3.22
C LYS A 86 15.23 14.94 2.74
N PRO A 87 14.83 13.98 3.60
CA PRO A 87 14.56 12.63 3.13
C PRO A 87 13.48 12.62 2.03
N PHE A 88 13.61 11.72 1.06
CA PHE A 88 12.61 11.56 0.00
C PHE A 88 11.23 11.22 0.58
N THR A 89 10.19 11.79 0.00
CA THR A 89 8.81 11.49 0.39
C THR A 89 8.34 10.17 -0.20
N PRO A 90 7.28 9.54 0.36
CA PRO A 90 6.65 8.37 -0.24
C PRO A 90 6.28 8.55 -1.71
N GLU A 91 5.79 9.73 -2.08
CA GLU A 91 5.38 10.06 -3.45
C GLU A 91 6.56 10.15 -4.41
N GLU A 92 7.68 10.76 -3.98
CA GLU A 92 8.92 10.82 -4.76
C GLU A 92 9.50 9.41 -5.00
N MET A 93 9.50 8.58 -3.96
CA MET A 93 9.94 7.19 -4.07
C MET A 93 9.01 6.36 -4.95
N GLU A 94 7.70 6.56 -4.88
CA GLU A 94 6.73 5.85 -5.72
C GLU A 94 6.89 6.21 -7.20
N ALA A 95 7.06 7.50 -7.50
CA ALA A 95 7.29 7.97 -8.86
C ALA A 95 8.57 7.38 -9.45
N GLU A 96 9.67 7.38 -8.70
CA GLU A 96 10.94 6.77 -9.13
C GLU A 96 10.82 5.26 -9.32
N LEU A 97 10.26 4.58 -8.33
CA LEU A 97 10.07 3.13 -8.33
C LEU A 97 9.25 2.69 -9.54
N THR A 98 8.16 3.41 -9.85
CA THR A 98 7.33 3.11 -11.03
C THR A 98 7.95 3.58 -12.33
N THR A 99 8.74 4.65 -12.37
CA THR A 99 9.35 5.11 -13.62
C THR A 99 10.43 4.15 -14.14
N TYR A 100 11.31 3.69 -13.26
CA TYR A 100 12.54 2.97 -13.66
C TYR A 100 12.45 1.45 -13.56
N ASN A 101 11.34 0.89 -13.07
CA ASN A 101 11.16 -0.54 -12.93
C ASN A 101 9.92 -0.98 -13.74
N PRO A 102 10.09 -1.46 -14.99
CA PRO A 102 8.98 -1.84 -15.86
C PRO A 102 7.99 -2.86 -15.25
N ILE A 103 8.50 -3.74 -14.39
CA ILE A 103 7.71 -4.71 -13.61
C ILE A 103 6.63 -4.06 -12.74
N LEU A 104 6.82 -2.79 -12.35
CA LEU A 104 5.90 -2.04 -11.51
C LEU A 104 4.98 -1.09 -12.30
N HIS A 105 5.14 -0.93 -13.62
CA HIS A 105 4.32 -0.01 -14.43
C HIS A 105 2.83 -0.31 -14.35
N ASN A 106 2.48 -1.60 -14.31
CA ASN A 106 1.09 -2.07 -14.23
C ASN A 106 0.75 -2.65 -12.85
N ALA A 107 1.64 -2.54 -11.86
CA ALA A 107 1.43 -3.11 -10.55
C ALA A 107 0.55 -2.19 -9.70
N LYS A 108 -0.54 -2.75 -9.14
CA LYS A 108 -1.34 -2.05 -8.12
C LYS A 108 -0.60 -2.10 -6.79
N LEU A 109 -0.05 -0.97 -6.35
CA LEU A 109 0.54 -0.83 -5.03
C LEU A 109 -0.56 -0.90 -3.95
N ALA A 110 -0.36 -1.76 -2.96
CA ALA A 110 -1.21 -1.87 -1.77
C ALA A 110 -0.80 -0.89 -0.67
N ALA A 111 0.48 -0.54 -0.63
CA ALA A 111 1.02 0.50 0.23
C ALA A 111 2.19 1.20 -0.48
N PRO A 112 2.27 2.54 -0.42
CA PRO A 112 3.35 3.29 -1.04
C PRO A 112 4.68 2.99 -0.34
N PRO A 113 5.81 3.18 -1.03
CA PRO A 113 7.13 3.06 -0.43
C PRO A 113 7.31 4.03 0.73
N ARG A 114 7.88 3.54 1.82
CA ARG A 114 8.28 4.35 2.98
C ARG A 114 9.55 3.82 3.60
N PHE A 115 10.38 4.70 4.13
CA PHE A 115 11.52 4.28 4.93
C PHE A 115 11.08 3.50 6.16
N LEU A 116 11.81 2.42 6.48
CA LEU A 116 11.61 1.66 7.73
C LEU A 116 12.08 2.42 8.96
N VAL A 117 13.00 3.37 8.76
CA VAL A 117 13.60 4.19 9.79
C VAL A 117 12.78 5.47 9.99
N HIS A 118 12.70 5.94 11.24
CA HIS A 118 11.98 7.16 11.56
C HIS A 118 12.60 8.38 10.85
N PRO A 119 11.81 9.35 10.34
CA PRO A 119 12.33 10.49 9.58
C PRO A 119 13.45 11.28 10.28
N ALA A 120 13.40 11.39 11.60
CA ALA A 120 14.44 12.07 12.39
C ALA A 120 15.83 11.42 12.25
N ASP A 121 15.89 10.10 12.07
CA ASP A 121 17.14 9.34 11.99
C ASP A 121 17.67 9.25 10.55
N LEU A 122 16.83 9.58 9.55
CA LEU A 122 17.22 9.56 8.14
C LEU A 122 18.20 10.67 7.78
N ALA A 123 18.15 11.80 8.50
CA ALA A 123 18.98 12.98 8.21
C ALA A 123 20.50 12.71 8.25
N SER A 124 20.94 11.69 9.00
CA SER A 124 22.35 11.33 9.14
C SER A 124 22.79 10.20 8.20
N LYS A 125 21.84 9.55 7.51
CA LYS A 125 22.08 8.33 6.73
C LYS A 125 22.13 8.67 5.23
N ALA A 126 23.14 8.14 4.54
CA ALA A 126 23.19 8.20 3.08
C ALA A 126 22.11 7.31 2.46
N GLU A 127 21.91 6.15 3.07
CA GLU A 127 21.05 5.08 2.56
C GLU A 127 20.26 4.46 3.71
N SER A 128 19.10 3.89 3.39
CA SER A 128 18.24 3.17 4.33
C SER A 128 17.40 2.14 3.59
N SER A 129 16.75 1.28 4.35
CA SER A 129 15.76 0.35 3.82
C SER A 129 14.39 1.03 3.67
N ILE A 130 13.67 0.68 2.61
CA ILE A 130 12.27 1.02 2.42
C ILE A 130 11.39 -0.23 2.48
N THR A 131 10.11 -0.02 2.69
CA THR A 131 9.08 -1.04 2.49
C THR A 131 7.97 -0.50 1.63
N PHE A 132 7.43 -1.35 0.77
CA PHE A 132 6.23 -1.10 -0.03
C PHE A 132 5.44 -2.39 -0.15
N ALA A 133 4.24 -2.33 -0.72
CA ALA A 133 3.44 -3.53 -0.92
C ALA A 133 2.72 -3.54 -2.25
N VAL A 134 2.51 -4.73 -2.79
CA VAL A 134 1.74 -4.99 -4.02
C VAL A 134 0.61 -5.97 -3.73
N PHE A 135 -0.53 -5.82 -4.41
CA PHE A 135 -1.62 -6.80 -4.31
C PHE A 135 -1.32 -8.07 -5.10
N ASN A 136 -0.67 -7.95 -6.27
CA ASN A 136 -0.38 -9.09 -7.13
C ASN A 136 0.82 -9.91 -6.61
N LYS A 137 0.59 -11.20 -6.36
CA LYS A 137 1.62 -12.14 -5.91
C LYS A 137 2.67 -12.43 -7.00
N ASP A 138 2.27 -12.54 -8.26
CA ASP A 138 3.20 -12.83 -9.36
C ASP A 138 4.17 -11.66 -9.56
N THR A 139 3.69 -10.43 -9.41
CA THR A 139 4.55 -9.24 -9.39
C THR A 139 5.54 -9.30 -8.23
N ALA A 140 5.09 -9.67 -7.02
CA ALA A 140 5.98 -9.77 -5.87
C ALA A 140 7.06 -10.85 -6.07
N ASP A 141 6.67 -12.02 -6.57
CA ASP A 141 7.57 -13.13 -6.83
C ASP A 141 8.58 -12.80 -7.94
N GLN A 142 8.15 -12.08 -8.99
CA GLN A 142 9.05 -11.60 -10.04
C GLN A 142 10.04 -10.55 -9.51
N ILE A 143 9.61 -9.59 -8.68
CA ILE A 143 10.52 -8.64 -8.01
C ILE A 143 11.58 -9.38 -7.19
N LEU A 144 11.16 -10.40 -6.42
CA LEU A 144 12.07 -11.21 -5.62
C LEU A 144 13.07 -11.98 -6.48
N SER A 145 12.69 -12.38 -7.69
CA SER A 145 13.58 -13.07 -8.64
C SER A 145 14.58 -12.15 -9.34
N GLU A 146 14.22 -10.88 -9.57
CA GLU A 146 15.12 -9.88 -10.16
C GLU A 146 16.23 -9.45 -9.17
N GLN A 147 16.02 -9.67 -7.86
CA GLN A 147 16.95 -9.41 -6.75
C GLN A 147 17.31 -7.94 -6.52
N TYR A 148 17.01 -7.05 -7.46
CA TYR A 148 17.23 -5.62 -7.33
C TYR A 148 16.10 -4.82 -7.99
N LEU A 149 15.90 -3.59 -7.54
CA LEU A 149 15.14 -2.57 -8.25
C LEU A 149 15.96 -1.27 -8.32
N ASN A 150 15.69 -0.45 -9.31
CA ASN A 150 16.38 0.82 -9.50
C ASN A 150 15.61 1.97 -8.83
N LEU A 151 16.26 2.68 -7.92
CA LEU A 151 15.77 3.95 -7.37
C LEU A 151 16.87 5.00 -7.41
N PHE A 152 16.53 6.21 -7.88
CA PHE A 152 17.45 7.36 -7.88
C PHE A 152 18.80 7.05 -8.55
N GLY A 153 18.76 6.27 -9.64
CA GLY A 153 19.96 5.87 -10.41
C GLY A 153 20.80 4.75 -9.79
N LYS A 154 20.32 4.07 -8.74
CA LYS A 154 21.02 2.97 -8.07
C LYS A 154 20.20 1.68 -8.03
N ALA A 155 20.84 0.55 -8.30
CA ALA A 155 20.29 -0.78 -8.03
C ALA A 155 20.33 -1.07 -6.52
N CYS A 156 19.15 -1.30 -5.95
CA CYS A 156 18.87 -1.46 -4.53
C CYS A 156 18.26 -2.84 -4.27
#